data_AF-A0A9D5ERG4-F1
#
_entry.id   AF-A0A9D5ERG4-F1
#
_cell.length_a   1.000
_cell.length_b   1.000
_cell.length_c   1.000
_cell.angle_alpha   90.00
_cell.angle_beta   90.00
_cell.angle_gamma   90.00
#
_symmetry.space_group_name_H-M   'P 1'
#
loop_
_entity.id
_entity.type
_entity.pdbx_description
1 polymer ?
#
loop_
_entity_poly.entity_id
_entity_poly.type
_entity_poly.pdbx_seq_one_letter_code
_entity_poly.pdbx_strand_id
1 'polypeptide(L)'
;MPTSIRALLCGVVAVSLLWPGYAAATTIDPLLFEELVLGADFVGVVECDQAGGIVASYKVIESWKGPKAGTRVMIRTAVNYWEPQFPIALCGERYFVTAYKEPPSRVVSTTSGAGVPLWWRDIPADYRLPLFQGRRFLTPEVEMSAEFKDTRKKAQALLALKPAEQEAALMKAVIEKDLFGKRWIGGEPDEEKAKALLAKFAKITGADLLVSELLGLAGDDAKKWGVRVGIVFQKAGRAVTLARLEKLTADKSPWGKDELTELVESVKRHQGAADPPRKPDPPTKDEPPSREKLARLRAAISEGEKADNFGEAFEVLTRHDPGAVAAYLVAWTNPDKDWRDADRGYVLGSYFAWRCGVDRKKHLAALAVAKDPFVRVAGAVYLCYEDVDAGTTLLKKLTALEGDPGVWAALTLARRGHKDEVARALEVFRELPKEQKIERGGMAGVPHRNLQKRVLVLLSNSAQAGAVPPPTLAEDEAKQLDSLVQWWKKHAEKVTPQDPWLNLLEKQKVD
;
A
#
# COMPACT_ATOMS: atom_id res chain seq x y z
N MET A 1 -4.38 -50.07 -24.35
CA MET A 1 -3.17 -49.59 -23.65
C MET A 1 -2.84 -50.55 -22.53
N PRO A 2 -1.60 -51.04 -22.42
CA PRO A 2 -1.20 -51.99 -21.40
C PRO A 2 -1.23 -51.33 -20.01
N THR A 3 -1.71 -52.08 -19.02
CA THR A 3 -1.94 -51.70 -17.62
C THR A 3 -0.71 -51.11 -16.93
N SER A 4 0.49 -51.42 -17.41
CA SER A 4 1.77 -50.91 -16.96
C SER A 4 2.00 -49.42 -17.24
N ILE A 5 1.38 -48.85 -18.29
CA ILE A 5 1.50 -47.40 -18.61
C ILE A 5 0.62 -46.55 -17.69
N ARG A 6 -0.52 -47.07 -17.23
CA ARG A 6 -1.41 -46.36 -16.28
C ARG A 6 -0.79 -46.22 -14.89
N ALA A 7 -0.07 -47.24 -14.41
CA ALA A 7 0.62 -47.18 -13.11
C ALA A 7 1.79 -46.18 -13.12
N LEU A 8 2.54 -46.11 -14.23
CA LEU A 8 3.63 -45.14 -14.37
C LEU A 8 3.12 -43.69 -14.46
N LEU A 9 2.02 -43.45 -15.19
CA LEU A 9 1.40 -42.11 -15.25
C LEU A 9 0.83 -41.65 -13.91
N CYS A 10 0.18 -42.54 -13.14
CA CYS A 10 -0.32 -42.19 -11.81
C CYS A 10 0.83 -41.92 -10.81
N GLY A 11 1.95 -42.64 -10.91
CA GLY A 11 3.13 -42.41 -10.08
C GLY A 11 3.83 -41.08 -10.37
N VAL A 12 3.97 -40.70 -11.65
CA VAL A 12 4.57 -39.40 -12.04
C VAL A 12 3.67 -38.24 -11.62
N VAL A 13 2.34 -38.35 -11.80
CA VAL A 13 1.38 -37.32 -11.36
C VAL A 13 1.40 -37.14 -9.84
N ALA A 14 1.47 -38.23 -9.07
CA ALA A 14 1.55 -38.17 -7.61
C ALA A 14 2.86 -37.55 -7.10
N VAL A 15 4.00 -37.78 -7.76
CA VAL A 15 5.29 -37.16 -7.39
C VAL A 15 5.32 -35.67 -7.77
N SER A 16 4.70 -35.26 -8.88
CA SER A 16 4.56 -33.83 -9.21
C SER A 16 3.56 -33.08 -8.33
N LEU A 17 2.57 -33.76 -7.73
CA LEU A 17 1.64 -33.18 -6.75
C LEU A 17 2.21 -33.13 -5.33
N LEU A 18 3.27 -33.89 -5.05
CA LEU A 18 4.01 -33.89 -3.78
C LEU A 18 5.26 -33.02 -3.81
N TRP A 19 5.59 -32.38 -4.93
CA TRP A 19 6.49 -31.24 -4.90
C TRP A 19 5.71 -30.12 -4.19
N PRO A 20 6.12 -29.69 -2.99
CA PRO A 20 5.64 -28.42 -2.50
C PRO A 20 6.15 -27.41 -3.51
N GLY A 21 5.29 -27.01 -4.46
CA GLY A 21 5.42 -25.70 -5.05
C GLY A 21 5.52 -24.81 -3.84
N TYR A 22 6.72 -24.25 -3.59
CA TYR A 22 6.90 -23.26 -2.55
C TYR A 22 5.90 -22.17 -2.90
N ALA A 23 4.73 -22.23 -2.27
CA ALA A 23 3.83 -21.12 -2.22
C ALA A 23 4.64 -20.09 -1.45
N ALA A 24 5.40 -19.29 -2.19
CA ALA A 24 6.21 -18.23 -1.65
C ALA A 24 5.20 -17.23 -1.08
N ALA A 25 4.85 -17.44 0.19
CA ALA A 25 3.98 -16.53 0.90
C ALA A 25 4.70 -15.19 0.93
N THR A 26 3.98 -14.12 0.57
CA THR A 26 4.49 -12.77 0.76
C THR A 26 4.90 -12.63 2.22
N THR A 27 6.19 -12.50 2.47
CA THR A 27 6.72 -12.40 3.83
C THR A 27 6.96 -10.93 4.13
N ILE A 28 6.25 -10.40 5.12
CA ILE A 28 6.44 -9.05 5.63
C ILE A 28 7.15 -9.17 6.96
N ASP A 29 8.36 -8.63 7.03
CA ASP A 29 9.09 -8.50 8.28
C ASP A 29 8.87 -7.10 8.88
N PRO A 30 8.03 -6.96 9.92
CA PRO A 30 7.76 -5.66 10.52
C PRO A 30 9.03 -5.11 11.18
N LEU A 31 9.27 -3.82 10.97
CA LEU A 31 10.28 -3.04 11.65
C LEU A 31 10.03 -3.05 13.17
N LEU A 32 11.11 -3.18 13.93
CA LEU A 32 11.11 -2.96 15.37
C LEU A 32 10.81 -1.49 15.69
N PHE A 33 10.40 -1.23 16.92
CA PHE A 33 10.16 0.14 17.38
C PHE A 33 11.41 1.02 17.26
N GLU A 34 12.58 0.48 17.62
CA GLU A 34 13.88 1.13 17.49
C GLU A 34 14.22 1.42 16.01
N GLU A 35 13.91 0.48 15.11
CA GLU A 35 14.09 0.67 13.66
C GLU A 35 13.20 1.79 13.12
N LEU A 36 11.94 1.84 13.57
CA LEU A 36 10.98 2.86 13.21
C LEU A 36 11.43 4.25 13.67
N VAL A 37 11.78 4.40 14.94
CA VAL A 37 12.15 5.68 15.53
C VAL A 37 13.49 6.20 15.01
N LEU A 38 14.53 5.37 15.01
CA LEU A 38 15.88 5.80 14.64
C LEU A 38 16.01 5.99 13.13
N GLY A 39 15.35 5.14 12.34
CA GLY A 39 15.40 5.17 10.88
C GLY A 39 14.55 6.28 10.25
N ALA A 40 13.47 6.73 10.88
CA ALA A 40 12.56 7.71 10.30
C ALA A 40 13.20 9.11 10.14
N ASP A 41 12.81 9.85 9.11
CA ASP A 41 13.18 11.26 8.92
C ASP A 41 12.32 12.22 9.75
N PHE A 42 11.12 11.77 10.13
CA PHE A 42 10.20 12.49 11.01
C PHE A 42 9.62 11.55 12.06
N VAL A 43 9.67 11.97 13.33
CA VAL A 43 9.04 11.26 14.46
C VAL A 43 8.30 12.28 15.30
N GLY A 44 7.00 12.06 15.52
CA GLY A 44 6.20 12.99 16.30
C GLY A 44 4.70 12.71 16.26
N VAL A 45 3.93 13.69 16.73
CA VAL A 45 2.46 13.69 16.70
C VAL A 45 1.99 14.68 15.64
N VAL A 46 1.06 14.25 14.80
CA VAL A 46 0.47 15.07 13.75
C VAL A 46 -1.06 15.06 13.85
N GLU A 47 -1.69 16.13 13.40
CA GLU A 47 -3.13 16.26 13.27
C GLU A 47 -3.48 16.47 11.80
N CYS A 48 -4.40 15.68 11.26
CA CYS A 48 -4.83 15.79 9.88
C CYS A 48 -5.60 17.10 9.69
N ASP A 49 -5.12 17.98 8.80
CA ASP A 49 -5.78 19.26 8.49
C ASP A 49 -6.46 19.27 7.12
N GLN A 50 -6.07 18.33 6.24
CA GLN A 50 -6.77 18.04 4.99
C GLN A 50 -6.89 16.53 4.82
N ALA A 51 -8.12 16.04 4.94
CA ALA A 51 -8.44 14.62 4.84
C ALA A 51 -8.04 14.06 3.49
N GLY A 52 -7.60 12.81 3.48
CA GLY A 52 -7.12 12.15 2.29
C GLY A 52 -7.09 10.64 2.45
N GLY A 53 -6.88 9.96 1.33
CA GLY A 53 -6.68 8.52 1.30
C GLY A 53 -5.22 8.16 1.49
N ILE A 54 -4.59 7.78 0.38
CA ILE A 54 -3.17 7.41 0.29
C ILE A 54 -2.27 8.54 0.76
N VAL A 55 -2.61 9.80 0.46
CA VAL A 55 -1.91 11.00 0.93
C VAL A 55 -2.92 11.90 1.63
N ALA A 56 -2.50 12.47 2.75
CA ALA A 56 -3.23 13.52 3.46
C ALA A 56 -2.24 14.62 3.90
N SER A 57 -2.78 15.81 4.18
CA SER A 57 -2.00 16.91 4.77
C SER A 57 -2.19 16.89 6.28
N TYR A 58 -1.09 17.14 6.99
CA TYR A 58 -1.07 17.17 8.43
C TYR A 58 -0.33 18.38 8.95
N LYS A 59 -0.82 18.92 10.06
CA LYS A 59 -0.10 19.87 10.90
C LYS A 59 0.69 19.10 11.96
N VAL A 60 1.98 19.40 12.09
CA VAL A 60 2.82 18.85 13.15
C VAL A 60 2.40 19.44 14.49
N ILE A 61 2.00 18.60 15.44
CA ILE A 61 1.61 19.00 16.80
C ILE A 61 2.81 18.91 17.74
N GLU A 62 3.54 17.80 17.65
CA GLU A 62 4.74 17.52 18.45
C GLU A 62 5.81 16.96 17.52
N SER A 63 7.06 17.41 17.66
CA SER A 63 8.18 16.92 16.86
C SER A 63 9.33 16.50 17.75
N TRP A 64 9.74 15.24 17.63
CA TRP A 64 10.91 14.68 18.31
C TRP A 64 12.11 14.57 17.36
N LYS A 65 11.84 14.42 16.06
CA LYS A 65 12.80 14.43 14.97
C LYS A 65 12.11 14.98 13.72
N GLY A 66 12.79 15.80 12.92
CA GLY A 66 12.26 16.36 11.68
C GLY A 66 11.71 17.79 11.81
N PRO A 67 10.69 18.20 11.02
CA PRO A 67 10.17 19.57 11.00
C PRO A 67 9.60 20.01 12.34
N LYS A 68 9.63 21.33 12.63
CA LYS A 68 9.14 21.90 13.89
C LYS A 68 7.62 21.79 14.03
N ALA A 69 7.12 21.78 15.26
CA ALA A 69 5.69 21.91 15.53
C ALA A 69 5.09 23.15 14.83
N GLY A 70 3.86 23.02 14.35
CA GLY A 70 3.18 24.01 13.51
C GLY A 70 3.45 23.89 12.01
N THR A 71 4.49 23.16 11.59
CA THR A 71 4.79 22.92 10.18
C THR A 71 3.69 22.05 9.54
N ARG A 72 3.35 22.33 8.28
CA ARG A 72 2.48 21.45 7.48
C ARG A 72 3.33 20.47 6.69
N VAL A 73 2.94 19.19 6.68
CA VAL A 73 3.58 18.13 5.91
C VAL A 73 2.54 17.26 5.21
N MET A 74 2.91 16.70 4.07
CA MET A 74 2.14 15.70 3.34
C MET A 74 2.73 14.31 3.59
N ILE A 75 1.92 13.38 4.08
CA ILE A 75 2.38 12.03 4.41
C ILE A 75 1.61 11.02 3.54
N ARG A 76 2.35 10.19 2.82
CA ARG A 76 1.84 9.05 2.06
C ARG A 76 1.81 7.80 2.93
N THR A 77 0.64 7.19 3.09
CA THR A 77 0.50 5.87 3.68
C THR A 77 0.67 4.81 2.60
N ALA A 78 1.54 3.83 2.84
CA ALA A 78 1.69 2.70 1.93
C ALA A 78 0.35 1.94 1.79
N VAL A 79 0.01 1.63 0.55
CA VAL A 79 -1.18 0.84 0.22
C VAL A 79 -0.92 -0.64 0.42
N ASN A 80 -1.92 -1.37 0.91
CA ASN A 80 -1.81 -2.80 1.17
C ASN A 80 -2.76 -3.62 0.30
N TYR A 81 -2.24 -4.64 -0.40
CA TYR A 81 -2.98 -5.67 -1.12
C TYR A 81 -4.04 -6.40 -0.26
N TRP A 82 -3.84 -6.56 1.06
CA TRP A 82 -4.70 -7.34 1.97
C TRP A 82 -5.69 -6.56 2.84
N GLU A 83 -5.80 -5.23 2.68
CA GLU A 83 -6.58 -4.30 3.52
C GLU A 83 -5.84 -3.57 4.66
N PRO A 84 -6.16 -2.28 4.93
CA PRO A 84 -6.98 -1.42 4.07
C PRO A 84 -6.23 -1.04 2.77
N GLN A 85 -6.82 -1.34 1.61
CA GLN A 85 -6.23 -0.98 0.30
C GLN A 85 -6.21 0.53 0.04
N PHE A 86 -7.18 1.21 0.62
CA PHE A 86 -7.26 2.66 0.69
C PHE A 86 -7.22 3.03 2.18
N PRO A 87 -6.05 3.28 2.78
CA PRO A 87 -5.99 3.92 4.07
C PRO A 87 -6.57 5.34 3.93
N ILE A 88 -7.23 5.85 4.96
CA ILE A 88 -7.67 7.25 5.02
C ILE A 88 -7.15 7.91 6.30
N ALA A 89 -7.16 9.23 6.30
CA ALA A 89 -7.11 10.09 7.47
C ALA A 89 -8.16 11.20 7.29
N LEU A 90 -8.89 11.51 8.35
CA LEU A 90 -9.95 12.50 8.39
C LEU A 90 -9.50 13.74 9.17
N CYS A 91 -10.01 14.93 8.81
CA CYS A 91 -9.65 16.19 9.47
C CYS A 91 -9.90 16.12 10.98
N GLY A 92 -8.94 16.60 11.77
CA GLY A 92 -8.96 16.58 13.23
C GLY A 92 -8.43 15.29 13.86
N GLU A 93 -8.24 14.22 13.09
CA GLU A 93 -7.64 13.00 13.61
C GLU A 93 -6.15 13.19 13.93
N ARG A 94 -5.72 12.68 15.09
CA ARG A 94 -4.33 12.72 15.53
C ARG A 94 -3.64 11.38 15.40
N TYR A 95 -2.36 11.44 15.09
CA TYR A 95 -1.54 10.27 14.86
C TYR A 95 -0.15 10.45 15.44
N PHE A 96 0.35 9.42 16.13
CA PHE A 96 1.79 9.23 16.29
C PHE A 96 2.33 8.64 14.99
N VAL A 97 3.39 9.24 14.45
CA VAL A 97 3.99 8.80 13.18
C VAL A 97 5.50 8.69 13.24
N THR A 98 6.04 7.70 12.53
CA THR A 98 7.45 7.54 12.17
C THR A 98 7.53 7.48 10.65
N ALA A 99 7.83 8.62 10.02
CA ALA A 99 7.73 8.80 8.58
C ALA A 99 9.10 9.02 7.93
N TYR A 100 9.26 8.53 6.70
CA TYR A 100 10.53 8.48 5.98
C TYR A 100 10.40 9.25 4.68
N LYS A 101 11.47 9.89 4.20
CA LYS A 101 11.52 10.37 2.81
C LYS A 101 11.52 9.18 1.85
N GLU A 102 12.36 8.20 2.16
CA GLU A 102 12.41 6.92 1.46
C GLU A 102 12.33 5.76 2.48
N PRO A 103 11.15 5.12 2.64
CA PRO A 103 10.97 4.07 3.63
C PRO A 103 11.70 2.80 3.20
N PRO A 104 12.28 2.03 4.14
CA PRO A 104 12.89 0.76 3.81
C PRO A 104 11.82 -0.20 3.24
N SER A 105 12.06 -0.74 2.04
CA SER A 105 11.22 -1.79 1.48
C SER A 105 11.65 -3.14 2.04
N ARG A 106 10.79 -3.78 2.84
CA ARG A 106 10.98 -5.16 3.33
C ARG A 106 9.91 -6.12 2.82
N VAL A 107 9.35 -5.82 1.66
CA VAL A 107 8.34 -6.65 1.03
C VAL A 107 9.03 -7.57 0.04
N VAL A 108 9.06 -8.87 0.36
CA VAL A 108 9.31 -9.92 -0.64
C VAL A 108 7.93 -10.44 -1.04
N SER A 109 7.34 -9.86 -2.09
CA SER A 109 6.07 -10.32 -2.65
C SER A 109 6.32 -10.94 -4.02
N THR A 110 5.88 -12.19 -4.18
CA THR A 110 5.87 -12.94 -5.43
C THR A 110 4.54 -12.85 -6.16
N THR A 111 3.54 -12.20 -5.56
CA THR A 111 2.20 -12.05 -6.11
C THR A 111 2.06 -10.66 -6.71
N SER A 112 2.03 -10.56 -8.03
CA SER A 112 1.64 -9.35 -8.76
C SER A 112 0.15 -9.10 -8.54
N GLY A 113 -0.19 -8.50 -7.40
CA GLY A 113 -1.56 -8.07 -7.15
C GLY A 113 -1.97 -7.07 -8.23
N ALA A 114 -2.99 -7.42 -9.01
CA ALA A 114 -3.54 -6.54 -10.03
C ALA A 114 -3.87 -5.19 -9.39
N GLY A 115 -3.25 -4.12 -9.92
CA GLY A 115 -3.35 -2.80 -9.30
C GLY A 115 -4.80 -2.30 -9.28
N VAL A 116 -5.31 -1.96 -8.11
CA VAL A 116 -6.58 -1.23 -8.01
C VAL A 116 -6.36 0.22 -8.44
N PRO A 117 -7.36 0.90 -9.05
CA PRO A 117 -7.19 2.23 -9.62
C PRO A 117 -6.58 3.28 -8.71
N LEU A 118 -6.84 3.17 -7.41
CA LEU A 118 -6.35 4.08 -6.39
C LEU A 118 -4.81 4.08 -6.29
N TRP A 119 -4.14 3.00 -6.66
CA TRP A 119 -2.68 2.88 -6.59
C TRP A 119 -1.96 3.60 -7.73
N TRP A 120 -2.69 3.95 -8.80
CA TRP A 120 -2.13 4.70 -9.94
C TRP A 120 -2.00 6.19 -9.65
N ARG A 121 -2.50 6.66 -8.48
CA ARG A 121 -2.39 8.04 -8.04
C ARG A 121 -0.95 8.36 -7.63
N ASP A 122 -0.39 9.37 -8.27
CA ASP A 122 0.93 9.89 -7.95
C ASP A 122 0.82 11.24 -7.23
N ILE A 123 0.23 11.22 -6.03
CA ILE A 123 0.12 12.43 -5.22
C ILE A 123 1.48 12.69 -4.54
N PRO A 124 2.10 13.88 -4.72
CA PRO A 124 3.34 14.24 -4.05
C PRO A 124 3.19 14.16 -2.53
N ALA A 125 4.26 13.76 -1.84
CA ALA A 125 4.31 13.72 -0.39
C ALA A 125 5.73 14.02 0.09
N ASP A 126 5.84 14.70 1.23
CA ASP A 126 7.12 15.00 1.89
C ASP A 126 7.70 13.75 2.55
N TYR A 127 6.80 12.90 3.06
CA TYR A 127 7.14 11.66 3.74
C TYR A 127 6.23 10.52 3.32
N ARG A 128 6.68 9.30 3.62
CA ARG A 128 6.03 8.03 3.35
C ARG A 128 6.13 7.15 4.59
N LEU A 129 5.09 6.37 4.83
CA LEU A 129 5.06 5.38 5.90
C LEU A 129 5.50 4.01 5.35
N PRO A 130 6.25 3.21 6.12
CA PRO A 130 6.51 1.82 5.76
C PRO A 130 5.21 1.03 5.70
N LEU A 131 5.19 -0.07 4.94
CA LEU A 131 4.00 -0.90 4.79
C LEU A 131 3.49 -1.37 6.18
N PHE A 132 2.21 -1.05 6.47
CA PHE A 132 1.49 -1.32 7.74
C PHE A 132 1.98 -0.65 9.01
N GLN A 133 2.97 0.24 8.92
CA GLN A 133 3.74 0.61 10.10
C GLN A 133 3.97 2.11 10.16
N GLY A 134 4.49 2.54 11.31
CA GLY A 134 4.85 3.93 11.53
C GLY A 134 3.69 4.90 11.63
N ARG A 135 2.48 4.42 11.91
CA ARG A 135 1.33 5.24 12.27
C ARG A 135 0.47 4.56 13.33
N ARG A 136 0.11 5.30 14.38
CA ARG A 136 -0.86 4.89 15.40
C ARG A 136 -1.88 6.01 15.57
N PHE A 137 -3.17 5.70 15.43
CA PHE A 137 -4.25 6.64 15.71
C PHE A 137 -4.32 6.96 17.21
N LEU A 138 -4.47 8.24 17.53
CA LEU A 138 -4.51 8.76 18.89
C LEU A 138 -5.88 9.40 19.13
N THR A 139 -6.79 8.65 19.76
CA THR A 139 -7.95 9.27 20.39
C THR A 139 -7.49 10.07 21.61
N PRO A 140 -8.31 11.01 22.14
CA PRO A 140 -7.98 11.74 23.36
C PRO A 140 -7.60 10.81 24.53
N GLU A 141 -8.26 9.67 24.66
CA GLU A 141 -8.01 8.68 25.71
C GLU A 141 -6.66 7.98 25.49
N VAL A 142 -6.36 7.58 24.25
CA VAL A 142 -5.08 6.93 23.90
C VAL A 142 -3.91 7.90 24.09
N GLU A 143 -4.06 9.16 23.67
CA GLU A 143 -3.02 10.19 23.82
C GLU A 143 -2.69 10.45 25.32
N MET A 144 -3.69 10.36 26.19
CA MET A 144 -3.52 10.58 27.63
C MET A 144 -3.10 9.32 28.41
N SER A 145 -3.15 8.15 27.77
CA SER A 145 -2.83 6.86 28.39
C SER A 145 -1.38 6.75 28.87
N ALA A 146 -1.15 5.89 29.87
CA ALA A 146 0.20 5.58 30.34
C ALA A 146 1.05 4.89 29.26
N GLU A 147 0.42 4.07 28.42
CA GLU A 147 1.07 3.35 27.33
C GLU A 147 1.67 4.31 26.29
N PHE A 148 0.91 5.33 25.87
CA PHE A 148 1.42 6.31 24.91
C PHE A 148 2.48 7.23 25.53
N LYS A 149 2.32 7.59 26.81
CA LYS A 149 3.36 8.33 27.56
C LYS A 149 4.68 7.56 27.61
N ASP A 150 4.63 6.25 27.83
CA ASP A 150 5.81 5.38 27.78
C ASP A 150 6.40 5.30 26.36
N THR A 151 5.55 5.16 25.34
CA THR A 151 5.97 5.19 23.92
C THR A 151 6.70 6.50 23.58
N ARG A 152 6.12 7.65 23.95
CA ARG A 152 6.72 8.98 23.79
C ARG A 152 8.07 9.06 24.50
N LYS A 153 8.13 8.66 25.77
CA LYS A 153 9.36 8.67 26.57
C LYS A 153 10.46 7.78 25.96
N LYS A 154 10.12 6.57 25.52
CA LYS A 154 11.05 5.64 24.87
C LYS A 154 11.60 6.19 23.57
N ALA A 155 10.74 6.73 22.70
CA ALA A 155 11.17 7.34 21.45
C ALA A 155 12.13 8.53 21.68
N GLN A 156 11.76 9.43 22.60
CA GLN A 156 12.61 10.57 22.97
C GLN A 156 13.95 10.13 23.59
N ALA A 157 13.93 9.12 24.46
CA ALA A 157 15.14 8.57 25.06
C ALA A 157 16.06 7.96 24.00
N LEU A 158 15.52 7.17 23.05
CA LEU A 158 16.29 6.60 21.94
C LEU A 158 16.92 7.69 21.07
N LEU A 159 16.16 8.74 20.72
CA LEU A 159 16.66 9.83 19.89
C LEU A 159 17.71 10.70 20.61
N ALA A 160 17.70 10.75 21.94
CA ALA A 160 18.67 11.49 22.75
C ALA A 160 20.02 10.77 22.92
N LEU A 161 20.09 9.46 22.63
CA LEU A 161 21.34 8.70 22.66
C LEU A 161 22.33 9.21 21.61
N LYS A 162 23.63 9.07 21.88
CA LYS A 162 24.67 9.33 20.88
C LYS A 162 24.59 8.30 19.74
N PRO A 163 25.10 8.59 18.53
CA PRO A 163 24.99 7.66 17.39
C PRO A 163 25.46 6.23 17.67
N ALA A 164 26.59 6.04 18.36
CA ALA A 164 27.09 4.70 18.72
C ALA A 164 26.21 3.99 19.78
N GLU A 165 25.56 4.74 20.66
CA GLU A 165 24.62 4.21 21.66
C GLU A 165 23.27 3.85 20.99
N GLN A 166 22.83 4.63 20.00
CA GLN A 166 21.68 4.32 19.16
C GLN A 166 21.90 3.01 18.38
N GLU A 167 23.07 2.85 17.76
CA GLU A 167 23.46 1.62 17.07
C GLU A 167 23.45 0.41 18.03
N ALA A 168 24.01 0.58 19.24
CA ALA A 168 23.99 -0.48 20.26
C ALA A 168 22.56 -0.85 20.71
N ALA A 169 21.71 0.14 20.96
CA ALA A 169 20.33 -0.07 21.37
C ALA A 169 19.54 -0.82 20.28
N LEU A 170 19.68 -0.39 19.03
CA LEU A 170 19.04 -1.05 17.89
C LEU A 170 19.57 -2.48 17.68
N MET A 171 20.88 -2.70 17.81
CA MET A 171 21.47 -4.03 17.72
C MET A 171 20.90 -4.98 18.75
N LYS A 172 20.74 -4.55 20.01
CA LYS A 172 20.14 -5.39 21.05
C LYS A 172 18.72 -5.81 20.69
N ALA A 173 17.90 -4.88 20.20
CA ALA A 173 16.53 -5.18 19.79
C ALA A 173 16.50 -6.19 18.62
N VAL A 174 17.39 -6.04 17.64
CA VAL A 174 17.52 -6.99 16.52
C VAL A 174 18.11 -8.33 16.95
N ILE A 175 19.05 -8.37 17.88
CA ILE A 175 19.59 -9.60 18.47
C ILE A 175 18.45 -10.40 19.13
N GLU A 176 17.65 -9.74 19.97
CA GLU A 176 16.53 -10.39 20.66
C GLU A 176 15.52 -10.97 19.67
N LYS A 177 15.14 -10.21 18.63
CA LYS A 177 14.14 -10.64 17.64
C LYS A 177 14.67 -11.63 16.61
N ASP A 178 15.82 -11.36 15.99
CA ASP A 178 16.26 -12.04 14.77
C ASP A 178 17.40 -13.04 15.01
N LEU A 179 18.27 -12.81 16.00
CA LEU A 179 19.33 -13.77 16.35
C LEU A 179 18.77 -14.92 17.21
N PHE A 180 17.91 -14.59 18.18
CA PHE A 180 17.34 -15.54 19.16
C PHE A 180 15.82 -15.75 19.04
N GLY A 181 15.13 -15.08 18.11
CA GLY A 181 13.69 -15.27 17.95
C GLY A 181 13.30 -16.60 17.30
N LYS A 182 12.08 -17.04 17.59
CA LYS A 182 11.52 -18.36 17.21
C LYS A 182 11.29 -18.56 15.71
N ARG A 183 11.48 -17.54 14.86
CA ARG A 183 11.10 -17.56 13.44
C ARG A 183 12.11 -18.26 12.53
N TRP A 184 13.32 -18.55 12.99
CA TRP A 184 14.40 -19.07 12.13
C TRP A 184 14.80 -20.50 12.50
N ILE A 185 14.88 -21.36 11.49
CA ILE A 185 15.49 -22.70 11.60
C ILE A 185 17.01 -22.51 11.74
N GLY A 186 17.64 -23.12 12.75
CA GLY A 186 19.07 -22.95 13.11
C GLY A 186 19.31 -22.21 14.43
N GLY A 187 20.54 -21.76 14.70
CA GLY A 187 20.90 -21.06 15.95
C GLY A 187 21.25 -21.98 17.11
N GLU A 188 21.24 -21.47 18.34
CA GLU A 188 21.48 -22.28 19.55
C GLU A 188 20.22 -23.10 19.90
N PRO A 189 20.23 -24.44 19.73
CA PRO A 189 19.08 -25.28 20.06
C PRO A 189 18.87 -25.43 21.56
N ASP A 190 19.92 -25.21 22.37
CA ASP A 190 19.84 -25.26 23.83
C ASP A 190 19.29 -23.94 24.38
N GLU A 191 18.06 -23.97 24.90
CA GLU A 191 17.38 -22.77 25.41
C GLU A 191 18.17 -22.07 26.52
N GLU A 192 18.88 -22.80 27.38
CA GLU A 192 19.64 -22.21 28.47
C GLU A 192 20.90 -21.51 27.96
N LYS A 193 21.57 -22.09 26.96
CA LYS A 193 22.68 -21.41 26.27
C LYS A 193 22.19 -20.18 25.50
N ALA A 194 21.03 -20.27 24.83
CA ALA A 194 20.44 -19.14 24.14
C ALA A 194 20.10 -17.99 25.10
N LYS A 195 19.47 -18.29 26.25
CA LYS A 195 19.20 -17.30 27.32
C LYS A 195 20.50 -16.71 27.89
N ALA A 196 21.52 -17.53 28.11
CA ALA A 196 22.81 -17.08 28.62
C ALA A 196 23.51 -16.12 27.64
N LEU A 197 23.48 -16.41 26.34
CA LEU A 197 24.00 -15.52 25.29
C LEU A 197 23.19 -14.22 25.21
N LEU A 198 21.87 -14.28 25.23
CA LEU A 198 21.03 -13.09 25.23
C LEU A 198 21.32 -12.20 26.45
N ALA A 199 21.45 -12.79 27.64
CA ALA A 199 21.83 -12.08 28.86
C ALA A 199 23.25 -11.48 28.78
N LYS A 200 24.18 -12.14 28.07
CA LYS A 200 25.52 -11.61 27.77
C LYS A 200 25.40 -10.35 26.91
N PHE A 201 24.69 -10.42 25.77
CA PHE A 201 24.51 -9.28 24.87
C PHE A 201 23.79 -8.10 25.53
N ALA A 202 22.79 -8.37 26.38
CA ALA A 202 22.05 -7.34 27.10
C ALA A 202 22.95 -6.44 27.98
N LYS A 203 24.02 -7.03 28.58
CA LYS A 203 24.97 -6.33 29.46
C LYS A 203 26.00 -5.47 28.70
N ILE A 204 26.22 -5.71 27.41
CA ILE A 204 27.20 -4.95 26.62
C ILE A 204 26.61 -3.57 26.29
N THR A 205 27.26 -2.48 26.67
CA THR A 205 26.70 -1.12 26.51
C THR A 205 27.13 -0.41 25.21
N GLY A 206 28.22 -0.85 24.57
CA GLY A 206 28.77 -0.19 23.38
C GLY A 206 28.61 -1.01 22.10
N ALA A 207 28.34 -0.32 20.98
CA ALA A 207 28.22 -0.95 19.66
C ALA A 207 29.51 -1.67 19.24
N ASP A 208 30.68 -1.12 19.56
CA ASP A 208 31.97 -1.72 19.18
C ASP A 208 32.16 -3.11 19.80
N LEU A 209 31.86 -3.23 21.11
CA LEU A 209 31.92 -4.49 21.83
C LEU A 209 30.84 -5.48 21.35
N LEU A 210 29.64 -4.99 21.02
CA LEU A 210 28.58 -5.82 20.44
C LEU A 210 29.02 -6.40 19.09
N VAL A 211 29.61 -5.58 18.22
CA VAL A 211 30.12 -6.01 16.92
C VAL A 211 31.23 -7.03 17.08
N SER A 212 32.19 -6.81 17.98
CA SER A 212 33.24 -7.78 18.27
C SER A 212 32.70 -9.12 18.77
N GLU A 213 31.72 -9.10 19.67
CA GLU A 213 31.10 -10.31 20.20
C GLU A 213 30.31 -11.06 19.12
N LEU A 214 29.55 -10.36 18.29
CA LEU A 214 28.82 -10.94 17.17
C LEU A 214 29.75 -11.55 16.11
N LEU A 215 30.86 -10.87 15.79
CA LEU A 215 31.87 -11.40 14.87
C LEU A 215 32.57 -12.64 15.45
N GLY A 216 32.86 -12.65 16.76
CA GLY A 216 33.39 -13.84 17.44
C GLY A 216 32.42 -15.02 17.34
N LEU A 217 31.14 -14.77 17.65
CA LEU A 217 30.09 -15.79 17.55
C LEU A 217 29.96 -16.36 16.12
N ALA A 218 30.01 -15.50 15.10
CA ALA A 218 30.00 -15.93 13.69
C ALA A 218 31.28 -16.66 13.27
N GLY A 219 32.44 -16.28 13.83
CA GLY A 219 33.72 -16.94 13.57
C GLY A 219 33.82 -18.33 14.19
N ASP A 220 33.24 -18.52 15.39
CA ASP A 220 33.26 -19.79 16.11
C ASP A 220 32.46 -20.88 15.37
N ASP A 221 31.33 -20.52 14.76
CA ASP A 221 30.51 -21.42 13.94
C ASP A 221 29.75 -20.64 12.86
N ALA A 222 30.41 -20.42 11.72
CA ALA A 222 29.85 -19.68 10.60
C ALA A 222 28.56 -20.31 10.05
N LYS A 223 28.46 -21.65 10.06
CA LYS A 223 27.26 -22.35 9.58
C LYS A 223 26.06 -22.10 10.48
N LYS A 224 26.29 -22.02 11.80
CA LYS A 224 25.24 -21.78 12.79
C LYS A 224 24.85 -20.31 12.90
N TRP A 225 25.82 -19.40 12.86
CA TRP A 225 25.64 -18.00 13.24
C TRP A 225 25.81 -16.99 12.12
N GLY A 226 26.56 -17.32 11.06
CA GLY A 226 26.94 -16.38 10.00
C GLY A 226 25.73 -15.63 9.43
N VAL A 227 24.73 -16.35 8.91
CA VAL A 227 23.52 -15.73 8.33
C VAL A 227 22.81 -14.80 9.31
N ARG A 228 22.66 -15.21 10.58
CA ARG A 228 21.91 -14.43 11.58
C ARG A 228 22.66 -13.19 12.02
N VAL A 229 23.96 -13.30 12.25
CA VAL A 229 24.82 -12.14 12.54
C VAL A 229 24.82 -11.18 11.35
N GLY A 230 24.84 -11.71 10.12
CA GLY A 230 24.65 -10.93 8.90
C GLY A 230 23.36 -10.13 8.94
N ILE A 231 22.21 -10.74 9.26
CA ILE A 231 20.92 -10.05 9.41
C ILE A 231 20.98 -8.96 10.49
N VAL A 232 21.60 -9.23 11.65
CA VAL A 232 21.78 -8.22 12.71
C VAL A 232 22.52 -7.01 12.17
N PHE A 233 23.64 -7.23 11.47
CA PHE A 233 24.41 -6.15 10.87
C PHE A 233 23.66 -5.43 9.75
N GLN A 234 22.93 -6.14 8.88
CA GLN A 234 22.13 -5.51 7.83
C GLN A 234 21.05 -4.57 8.38
N LYS A 235 20.37 -4.96 9.47
CA LYS A 235 19.27 -4.17 10.04
C LYS A 235 19.74 -3.06 10.97
N ALA A 236 20.66 -3.41 11.89
CA ALA A 236 21.07 -2.56 12.99
C ALA A 236 22.43 -1.89 12.78
N GLY A 237 23.27 -2.41 11.89
CA GLY A 237 24.61 -1.90 11.66
C GLY A 237 24.60 -0.45 11.19
N ARG A 238 25.46 0.38 11.79
CA ARG A 238 25.69 1.77 11.41
C ARG A 238 27.22 1.99 11.36
N ALA A 239 27.68 3.17 11.74
CA ALA A 239 29.06 3.61 11.50
C ALA A 239 30.09 2.72 12.19
N VAL A 240 29.81 2.22 13.40
CA VAL A 240 30.76 1.35 14.13
C VAL A 240 30.86 -0.01 13.45
N THR A 241 29.73 -0.61 13.09
CA THR A 241 29.70 -1.86 12.34
C THR A 241 30.43 -1.73 11.01
N LEU A 242 30.13 -0.67 10.24
CA LEU A 242 30.74 -0.45 8.95
C LEU A 242 32.27 -0.36 9.06
N ALA A 243 32.78 0.44 10.01
CA ALA A 243 34.21 0.59 10.24
C ALA A 243 34.90 -0.72 10.66
N ARG A 244 34.17 -1.66 11.27
CA ARG A 244 34.68 -3.00 11.62
C ARG A 244 34.63 -3.94 10.41
N LEU A 245 33.53 -3.95 9.66
CA LEU A 245 33.36 -4.77 8.47
C LEU A 245 34.36 -4.41 7.37
N GLU A 246 34.64 -3.12 7.14
CA GLU A 246 35.61 -2.67 6.13
C GLU A 246 37.06 -3.05 6.46
N LYS A 247 37.36 -3.39 7.71
CA LYS A 247 38.68 -3.87 8.16
C LYS A 247 38.81 -5.39 8.13
N LEU A 248 37.72 -6.12 7.93
CA LEU A 248 37.77 -7.57 7.80
C LEU A 248 38.34 -7.96 6.44
N THR A 249 39.35 -8.82 6.46
CA THR A 249 39.88 -9.45 5.25
C THR A 249 39.00 -10.65 4.88
N ALA A 250 38.93 -10.99 3.59
CA ALA A 250 38.06 -12.05 3.10
C ALA A 250 38.34 -13.42 3.74
N ASP A 251 39.59 -13.70 4.09
CA ASP A 251 40.04 -14.93 4.79
C ASP A 251 39.59 -14.99 6.26
N LYS A 252 39.27 -13.83 6.86
CA LYS A 252 38.78 -13.72 8.25
C LYS A 252 37.28 -13.50 8.34
N SER A 253 36.61 -13.39 7.19
CA SER A 253 35.16 -13.19 7.11
C SER A 253 34.42 -14.51 7.29
N PRO A 254 33.46 -14.62 8.22
CA PRO A 254 32.62 -15.81 8.35
C PRO A 254 31.68 -16.03 7.15
N TRP A 255 31.57 -15.06 6.24
CA TRP A 255 30.73 -15.08 5.04
C TRP A 255 31.54 -15.27 3.74
N GLY A 256 32.87 -15.24 3.81
CA GLY A 256 33.71 -15.11 2.62
C GLY A 256 33.67 -13.69 2.01
N LYS A 257 34.21 -13.55 0.80
CA LYS A 257 34.46 -12.26 0.14
C LYS A 257 33.19 -11.58 -0.39
N ASP A 258 32.40 -12.33 -1.15
CA ASP A 258 31.28 -11.77 -1.91
C ASP A 258 30.15 -11.35 -0.97
N GLU A 259 29.76 -12.22 -0.04
CA GLU A 259 28.76 -11.92 0.98
C GLU A 259 29.20 -10.78 1.94
N LEU A 260 30.49 -10.69 2.30
CA LEU A 260 30.98 -9.54 3.09
C LEU A 260 30.83 -8.23 2.31
N THR A 261 31.10 -8.26 1.00
CA THR A 261 30.94 -7.09 0.13
C THR A 261 29.47 -6.66 0.08
N GLU A 262 28.55 -7.60 -0.14
CA GLU A 262 27.11 -7.33 -0.11
C GLU A 262 26.64 -6.80 1.25
N LEU A 263 27.16 -7.34 2.35
CA LEU A 263 26.85 -6.91 3.70
C LEU A 263 27.32 -5.47 3.96
N VAL A 264 28.55 -5.13 3.58
CA VAL A 264 29.09 -3.76 3.67
C VAL A 264 28.22 -2.78 2.89
N GLU A 265 27.85 -3.11 1.66
CA GLU A 265 26.98 -2.26 0.83
C GLU A 265 25.56 -2.14 1.40
N SER A 266 25.03 -3.21 2.00
CA SER A 266 23.75 -3.16 2.72
C SER A 266 23.79 -2.19 3.92
N VAL A 267 24.86 -2.23 4.71
CA VAL A 267 25.05 -1.33 5.86
C VAL A 267 25.22 0.13 5.42
N LYS A 268 25.96 0.38 4.33
CA LYS A 268 26.11 1.73 3.74
C LYS A 268 24.76 2.30 3.32
N ARG A 269 23.94 1.53 2.59
CA ARG A 269 22.61 1.96 2.14
C ARG A 269 21.72 2.41 3.29
N HIS A 270 21.78 1.73 4.44
CA HIS A 270 21.01 2.11 5.64
C HIS A 270 21.48 3.41 6.31
N GLN A 271 22.74 3.83 6.11
CA GLN A 271 23.25 5.09 6.66
C GLN A 271 22.93 6.31 5.78
N GLY A 272 22.12 6.14 4.73
CA GLY A 272 21.83 7.23 3.80
C GLY A 272 22.97 7.49 2.80
N ALA A 273 23.94 6.57 2.66
CA ALA A 273 24.64 6.43 1.39
C ALA A 273 23.63 5.85 0.40
N ALA A 274 22.71 6.69 -0.03
CA ALA A 274 21.69 6.32 -0.99
C ALA A 274 22.42 5.72 -2.19
N ASP A 275 21.97 4.56 -2.66
CA ASP A 275 22.09 4.32 -4.10
C ASP A 275 21.55 5.59 -4.75
N PRO A 276 22.31 6.25 -5.66
CA PRO A 276 21.76 7.38 -6.39
C PRO A 276 20.38 6.93 -6.87
N PRO A 277 19.30 7.68 -6.57
CA PRO A 277 17.93 7.22 -6.76
C PRO A 277 17.92 6.60 -8.12
N ARG A 278 17.69 5.27 -8.19
CA ARG A 278 17.87 4.50 -9.42
C ARG A 278 17.14 5.31 -10.46
N LYS A 279 17.90 5.95 -11.37
CA LYS A 279 17.30 6.84 -12.34
C LYS A 279 16.22 5.99 -12.97
N PRO A 280 14.93 6.38 -12.89
CA PRO A 280 13.89 5.57 -13.49
C PRO A 280 14.40 5.27 -14.88
N ASP A 281 14.52 3.98 -15.21
CA ASP A 281 15.02 3.55 -16.50
C ASP A 281 14.30 4.45 -17.51
N PRO A 282 15.04 5.18 -18.37
CA PRO A 282 14.43 6.19 -19.24
C PRO A 282 13.24 5.52 -19.87
N PRO A 283 12.02 6.09 -19.73
CA PRO A 283 10.79 5.38 -20.04
C PRO A 283 11.01 4.74 -21.40
N THR A 284 10.99 3.41 -21.43
CA THR A 284 11.18 2.67 -22.67
C THR A 284 10.25 3.34 -23.65
N LYS A 285 10.80 3.92 -24.73
CA LYS A 285 9.98 4.69 -25.66
C LYS A 285 8.78 3.80 -25.98
N ASP A 286 7.58 4.31 -25.69
CA ASP A 286 6.33 3.57 -25.89
C ASP A 286 6.07 3.55 -27.39
N GLU A 287 6.89 2.80 -28.11
CA GLU A 287 6.90 2.72 -29.56
C GLU A 287 5.66 1.95 -30.01
N PRO A 288 4.91 2.47 -31.00
CA PRO A 288 3.76 1.78 -31.53
C PRO A 288 4.15 0.36 -31.99
N PRO A 289 3.40 -0.68 -31.57
CA PRO A 289 3.65 -2.04 -32.03
C PRO A 289 3.54 -2.17 -33.55
N SER A 290 4.23 -3.16 -34.12
CA SER A 290 4.08 -3.48 -35.55
C SER A 290 2.63 -3.83 -35.90
N ARG A 291 2.23 -3.61 -37.15
CA ARG A 291 0.87 -3.96 -37.63
C ARG A 291 0.52 -5.43 -37.41
N GLU A 292 1.50 -6.32 -37.60
CA GLU A 292 1.35 -7.76 -37.36
C GLU A 292 1.13 -8.06 -35.87
N LYS A 293 1.89 -7.42 -34.98
CA LYS A 293 1.68 -7.55 -33.53
C LYS A 293 0.29 -7.03 -33.14
N LEU A 294 -0.15 -5.88 -33.64
CA LEU A 294 -1.49 -5.36 -33.37
C LEU A 294 -2.58 -6.33 -33.85
N ALA A 295 -2.45 -6.92 -35.04
CA ALA A 295 -3.40 -7.91 -35.54
C ALA A 295 -3.51 -9.13 -34.63
N ARG A 296 -2.38 -9.69 -34.17
CA ARG A 296 -2.34 -10.80 -33.21
C ARG A 296 -3.00 -10.45 -31.88
N LEU A 297 -2.71 -9.26 -31.33
CA LEU A 297 -3.29 -8.82 -30.06
C LEU A 297 -4.80 -8.57 -30.19
N ARG A 298 -5.30 -8.05 -31.32
CA ARG A 298 -6.75 -7.89 -31.56
C ARG A 298 -7.48 -9.22 -31.58
N ALA A 299 -6.87 -10.25 -32.17
CA ALA A 299 -7.40 -11.61 -32.16
C ALA A 299 -7.53 -12.13 -30.71
N ALA A 300 -6.48 -11.93 -29.90
CA ALA A 300 -6.50 -12.32 -28.49
C ALA A 300 -7.58 -11.60 -27.66
N ILE A 301 -7.77 -10.28 -27.86
CA ILE A 301 -8.86 -9.54 -27.20
C ILE A 301 -10.23 -10.04 -27.63
N SER A 302 -10.39 -10.44 -28.89
CA SER A 302 -11.67 -10.96 -29.41
C SER A 302 -11.99 -12.36 -28.84
N GLU A 303 -10.97 -13.17 -28.55
CA GLU A 303 -11.11 -14.46 -27.87
C GLU A 303 -11.41 -14.31 -26.37
N GLY A 304 -11.05 -13.16 -25.78
CA GLY A 304 -11.35 -12.81 -24.39
C GLY A 304 -10.34 -13.35 -23.39
N GLU A 305 -10.72 -13.39 -22.10
CA GLU A 305 -9.80 -13.67 -20.98
C GLU A 305 -9.15 -15.06 -21.01
N LYS A 306 -9.63 -15.97 -21.87
CA LYS A 306 -9.07 -17.32 -22.05
C LYS A 306 -7.85 -17.34 -22.96
N ALA A 307 -7.58 -16.28 -23.69
CA ALA A 307 -6.40 -16.20 -24.55
C ALA A 307 -5.12 -16.10 -23.72
N ASP A 308 -4.10 -16.90 -24.05
CA ASP A 308 -2.82 -16.97 -23.33
C ASP A 308 -2.09 -15.61 -23.21
N ASN A 309 -2.36 -14.69 -24.12
CA ASN A 309 -1.76 -13.35 -24.17
C ASN A 309 -2.78 -12.22 -23.92
N PHE A 310 -3.93 -12.50 -23.29
CA PHE A 310 -4.95 -11.49 -23.02
C PHE A 310 -4.41 -10.28 -22.26
N GLY A 311 -3.60 -10.51 -21.21
CA GLY A 311 -3.02 -9.43 -20.40
C GLY A 311 -2.14 -8.47 -21.22
N GLU A 312 -1.23 -9.00 -22.03
CA GLU A 312 -0.42 -8.19 -22.96
C GLU A 312 -1.32 -7.47 -23.98
N ALA A 313 -2.30 -8.17 -24.54
CA ALA A 313 -3.20 -7.61 -25.53
C ALA A 313 -4.03 -6.45 -24.97
N PHE A 314 -4.57 -6.59 -23.76
CA PHE A 314 -5.34 -5.56 -23.08
C PHE A 314 -4.46 -4.34 -22.78
N GLU A 315 -3.27 -4.55 -22.22
CA GLU A 315 -2.34 -3.47 -21.88
C GLU A 315 -1.88 -2.70 -23.12
N VAL A 316 -1.39 -3.40 -24.15
CA VAL A 316 -0.78 -2.79 -25.33
C VAL A 316 -1.84 -2.12 -26.20
N LEU A 317 -2.97 -2.79 -26.47
CA LEU A 317 -4.03 -2.21 -27.29
C LEU A 317 -4.70 -1.03 -26.60
N THR A 318 -4.86 -1.03 -25.28
CA THR A 318 -5.40 0.15 -24.56
C THR A 318 -4.61 1.43 -24.88
N ARG A 319 -3.28 1.33 -24.99
CA ARG A 319 -2.42 2.48 -25.28
C ARG A 319 -2.41 2.83 -26.76
N HIS A 320 -2.23 1.83 -27.62
CA HIS A 320 -1.86 2.03 -29.02
C HIS A 320 -2.99 1.81 -30.02
N ASP A 321 -4.05 1.09 -29.64
CA ASP A 321 -5.22 0.83 -30.47
C ASP A 321 -6.50 0.58 -29.63
N PRO A 322 -6.95 1.62 -28.88
CA PRO A 322 -7.98 1.46 -27.85
C PRO A 322 -9.36 1.07 -28.41
N GLY A 323 -9.59 1.20 -29.72
CA GLY A 323 -10.86 0.83 -30.35
C GLY A 323 -11.24 -0.62 -30.13
N ALA A 324 -10.29 -1.55 -30.25
CA ALA A 324 -10.55 -2.98 -30.04
C ALA A 324 -10.91 -3.28 -28.58
N VAL A 325 -10.20 -2.66 -27.62
CA VAL A 325 -10.46 -2.85 -26.20
C VAL A 325 -11.77 -2.20 -25.78
N ALA A 326 -12.09 -1.00 -26.29
CA ALA A 326 -13.38 -0.36 -26.04
C ALA A 326 -14.55 -1.21 -26.53
N ALA A 327 -14.46 -1.79 -27.74
CA ALA A 327 -15.48 -2.68 -28.28
C ALA A 327 -15.65 -3.94 -27.42
N TYR A 328 -14.54 -4.53 -26.97
CA TYR A 328 -14.54 -5.64 -26.02
C TYR A 328 -15.24 -5.27 -24.71
N LEU A 329 -14.86 -4.14 -24.09
CA LEU A 329 -15.44 -3.68 -22.82
C LEU A 329 -16.92 -3.30 -22.94
N VAL A 330 -17.37 -2.78 -24.08
CA VAL A 330 -18.80 -2.51 -24.34
C VAL A 330 -19.62 -3.80 -24.30
N ALA A 331 -19.07 -4.87 -24.88
CA ALA A 331 -19.72 -6.18 -24.91
C ALA A 331 -19.50 -7.01 -23.63
N TRP A 332 -18.49 -6.66 -22.84
CA TRP A 332 -18.11 -7.37 -21.62
C TRP A 332 -19.23 -7.32 -20.58
N THR A 333 -19.47 -8.48 -20.00
CA THR A 333 -20.35 -8.67 -18.85
C THR A 333 -19.53 -9.39 -17.82
N ASN A 334 -19.66 -9.01 -16.55
CA ASN A 334 -19.00 -9.75 -15.50
C ASN A 334 -19.45 -11.23 -15.56
N PRO A 335 -18.53 -12.19 -15.80
CA PRO A 335 -18.89 -13.59 -15.99
C PRO A 335 -19.43 -14.28 -14.72
N ASP A 336 -19.60 -13.58 -13.60
CA ASP A 336 -19.51 -14.22 -12.31
C ASP A 336 -20.64 -15.11 -11.81
N LYS A 337 -20.14 -16.20 -11.21
CA LYS A 337 -20.73 -17.03 -10.17
C LYS A 337 -19.82 -17.12 -8.92
N ASP A 338 -18.63 -16.50 -8.93
CA ASP A 338 -17.62 -16.52 -7.85
C ASP A 338 -17.45 -15.10 -7.29
N TRP A 339 -17.15 -14.97 -5.99
CA TRP A 339 -17.03 -13.67 -5.32
C TRP A 339 -15.79 -12.89 -5.77
N ARG A 340 -14.71 -13.58 -6.16
CA ARG A 340 -13.40 -12.96 -6.46
C ARG A 340 -13.40 -11.97 -7.62
N ASP A 341 -14.40 -12.07 -8.50
CA ASP A 341 -14.42 -11.37 -9.77
C ASP A 341 -15.55 -10.31 -9.82
N ALA A 342 -16.36 -10.18 -8.74
CA ALA A 342 -17.66 -9.51 -8.73
C ALA A 342 -17.61 -8.02 -9.14
N ASP A 343 -16.44 -7.41 -9.02
CA ASP A 343 -16.18 -6.02 -9.37
C ASP A 343 -15.10 -5.84 -10.45
N ARG A 344 -14.81 -6.87 -11.27
CA ARG A 344 -13.78 -6.76 -12.34
C ARG A 344 -14.05 -5.63 -13.32
N GLY A 345 -15.32 -5.29 -13.55
CA GLY A 345 -15.71 -4.15 -14.39
C GLY A 345 -15.14 -2.82 -13.89
N TYR A 346 -15.04 -2.64 -12.57
CA TYR A 346 -14.41 -1.46 -11.97
C TYR A 346 -12.92 -1.36 -12.30
N VAL A 347 -12.19 -2.47 -12.18
CA VAL A 347 -10.74 -2.51 -12.45
C VAL A 347 -10.47 -2.37 -13.94
N LEU A 348 -11.12 -3.17 -14.79
CA LEU A 348 -10.92 -3.15 -16.24
C LEU A 348 -11.34 -1.82 -16.86
N GLY A 349 -12.52 -1.33 -16.50
CA GLY A 349 -13.04 -0.04 -16.97
C GLY A 349 -12.12 1.12 -16.57
N SER A 350 -11.69 1.16 -15.30
CA SER A 350 -10.77 2.20 -14.82
C SER A 350 -9.40 2.10 -15.46
N TYR A 351 -8.85 0.89 -15.64
CA TYR A 351 -7.52 0.71 -16.27
C TYR A 351 -7.55 1.20 -17.71
N PHE A 352 -8.53 0.75 -18.48
CA PHE A 352 -8.72 1.22 -19.84
C PHE A 352 -8.86 2.73 -19.87
N ALA A 353 -9.73 3.28 -19.02
CA ALA A 353 -9.99 4.70 -18.99
C ALA A 353 -8.75 5.52 -18.61
N TRP A 354 -7.90 5.04 -17.71
CA TRP A 354 -6.63 5.66 -17.31
C TRP A 354 -5.57 5.58 -18.41
N ARG A 355 -5.38 4.41 -19.04
CA ARG A 355 -4.29 4.12 -19.99
C ARG A 355 -4.64 4.36 -21.46
N CYS A 356 -5.88 4.71 -21.78
CA CYS A 356 -6.34 4.98 -23.14
C CYS A 356 -5.44 6.06 -23.81
N GLY A 357 -4.62 5.66 -24.78
CA GLY A 357 -3.53 6.51 -25.29
C GLY A 357 -3.89 7.36 -26.51
N VAL A 358 -4.86 6.93 -27.33
CA VAL A 358 -5.24 7.58 -28.60
C VAL A 358 -6.76 7.77 -28.63
N ASP A 359 -7.24 8.88 -29.21
CA ASP A 359 -8.68 9.18 -29.36
C ASP A 359 -9.49 9.01 -28.06
N ARG A 360 -8.87 9.29 -26.91
CA ARG A 360 -9.39 8.95 -25.57
C ARG A 360 -10.82 9.41 -25.34
N LYS A 361 -11.15 10.66 -25.68
CA LYS A 361 -12.52 11.21 -25.59
C LYS A 361 -13.55 10.33 -26.30
N LYS A 362 -13.26 9.93 -27.55
CA LYS A 362 -14.16 9.09 -28.37
C LYS A 362 -14.37 7.74 -27.73
N HIS A 363 -13.30 7.09 -27.27
CA HIS A 363 -13.40 5.75 -26.71
C HIS A 363 -14.03 5.72 -25.32
N LEU A 364 -13.79 6.75 -24.49
CA LEU A 364 -14.49 6.90 -23.20
C LEU A 364 -15.99 7.12 -23.41
N ALA A 365 -16.38 7.96 -24.37
CA ALA A 365 -17.79 8.15 -24.72
C ALA A 365 -18.45 6.86 -25.22
N ALA A 366 -17.72 6.01 -25.95
CA ALA A 366 -18.23 4.71 -26.41
C ALA A 366 -18.58 3.75 -25.26
N LEU A 367 -17.92 3.87 -24.10
CA LEU A 367 -18.23 3.03 -22.93
C LEU A 367 -19.59 3.35 -22.29
N ALA A 368 -20.23 4.48 -22.63
CA ALA A 368 -21.52 4.87 -22.06
C ALA A 368 -22.64 3.83 -22.29
N VAL A 369 -22.48 2.96 -23.29
CA VAL A 369 -23.42 1.88 -23.64
C VAL A 369 -22.92 0.49 -23.24
N ALA A 370 -21.83 0.39 -22.47
CA ALA A 370 -21.32 -0.90 -22.02
C ALA A 370 -22.36 -1.67 -21.20
N LYS A 371 -22.41 -2.99 -21.34
CA LYS A 371 -23.37 -3.81 -20.57
C LYS A 371 -23.08 -3.73 -19.08
N ASP A 372 -21.82 -3.85 -18.70
CA ASP A 372 -21.38 -3.73 -17.32
C ASP A 372 -21.56 -2.29 -16.77
N PRO A 373 -22.27 -2.11 -15.64
CA PRO A 373 -22.48 -0.79 -15.02
C PRO A 373 -21.19 -0.08 -14.58
N PHE A 374 -20.20 -0.80 -14.06
CA PHE A 374 -18.94 -0.18 -13.62
C PHE A 374 -18.12 0.31 -14.81
N VAL A 375 -18.11 -0.43 -15.92
CA VAL A 375 -17.45 0.03 -17.17
C VAL A 375 -18.11 1.32 -17.69
N ARG A 376 -19.45 1.41 -17.67
CA ARG A 376 -20.18 2.64 -18.04
C ARG A 376 -19.76 3.83 -17.18
N VAL A 377 -19.76 3.64 -15.86
CA VAL A 377 -19.42 4.71 -14.92
C VAL A 377 -17.95 5.11 -15.07
N ALA A 378 -17.03 4.15 -15.21
CA ALA A 378 -15.61 4.44 -15.47
C ALA A 378 -15.44 5.30 -16.72
N GLY A 379 -16.12 4.98 -17.82
CA GLY A 379 -16.14 5.79 -19.03
C GLY A 379 -16.58 7.24 -18.76
N ALA A 380 -17.68 7.43 -18.04
CA ALA A 380 -18.22 8.76 -17.73
C ALA A 380 -17.35 9.56 -16.75
N VAL A 381 -16.78 8.92 -15.71
CA VAL A 381 -15.88 9.54 -14.73
C VAL A 381 -14.66 10.12 -15.43
N TYR A 382 -13.99 9.30 -16.26
CA TYR A 382 -12.79 9.73 -16.95
C TYR A 382 -13.09 10.62 -18.16
N LEU A 383 -14.29 10.55 -18.75
CA LEU A 383 -14.72 11.50 -19.77
C LEU A 383 -14.74 12.92 -19.21
N CYS A 384 -15.02 13.11 -17.91
CA CYS A 384 -14.95 14.43 -17.29
C CYS A 384 -13.54 15.07 -17.38
N TYR A 385 -12.47 14.29 -17.58
CA TYR A 385 -11.12 14.81 -17.80
C TYR A 385 -10.86 15.28 -19.23
N GLU A 386 -11.69 14.86 -20.19
CA GLU A 386 -11.58 15.24 -21.60
C GLU A 386 -12.67 16.21 -22.05
N ASP A 387 -13.85 16.11 -21.45
CA ASP A 387 -15.05 16.88 -21.72
C ASP A 387 -15.94 16.87 -20.46
N VAL A 388 -15.79 17.90 -19.63
CA VAL A 388 -16.49 18.04 -18.35
C VAL A 388 -18.00 18.00 -18.52
N ASP A 389 -18.54 18.69 -19.54
CA ASP A 389 -19.98 18.80 -19.76
C ASP A 389 -20.60 17.46 -20.21
N ALA A 390 -19.96 16.79 -21.18
CA ALA A 390 -20.41 15.48 -21.64
C ALA A 390 -20.30 14.43 -20.53
N GLY A 391 -19.17 14.40 -19.81
CA GLY A 391 -18.96 13.50 -18.68
C GLY A 391 -19.98 13.73 -17.56
N THR A 392 -20.20 14.97 -17.15
CA THR A 392 -21.18 15.35 -16.12
C THR A 392 -22.60 14.96 -16.53
N THR A 393 -22.97 15.20 -17.79
CA THR A 393 -24.29 14.83 -18.31
C THR A 393 -24.52 13.32 -18.27
N LEU A 394 -23.50 12.51 -18.60
CA LEU A 394 -23.57 11.05 -18.47
C LEU A 394 -23.66 10.61 -17.01
N LEU A 395 -22.81 11.16 -16.14
CA LEU A 395 -22.80 10.82 -14.71
C LEU A 395 -24.17 11.07 -14.06
N LYS A 396 -24.83 12.19 -14.37
CA LYS A 396 -26.19 12.50 -13.87
C LYS A 396 -27.24 11.46 -14.26
N LYS A 397 -27.09 10.83 -15.44
CA LYS A 397 -27.97 9.72 -15.85
C LYS A 397 -27.60 8.44 -15.12
N LEU A 398 -26.31 8.22 -14.90
CA LEU A 398 -25.79 6.99 -14.30
C LEU A 398 -25.98 6.93 -12.78
N THR A 399 -26.29 8.03 -12.09
CA THR A 399 -26.65 8.02 -10.66
C THR A 399 -27.90 7.19 -10.35
N ALA A 400 -28.77 7.02 -11.36
CA ALA A 400 -29.97 6.19 -11.30
C ALA A 400 -29.68 4.68 -11.36
N LEU A 401 -28.46 4.26 -11.69
CA LEU A 401 -28.07 2.85 -11.58
C LEU A 401 -28.15 2.38 -10.14
N GLU A 402 -28.61 1.15 -9.91
CA GLU A 402 -28.61 0.54 -8.58
C GLU A 402 -27.19 0.19 -8.11
N GLY A 403 -27.03 0.06 -6.79
CA GLY A 403 -25.78 -0.38 -6.16
C GLY A 403 -24.62 0.63 -6.29
N ASP A 404 -23.41 0.09 -6.14
CA ASP A 404 -22.14 0.81 -6.14
C ASP A 404 -21.81 1.61 -7.42
N PRO A 405 -22.16 1.16 -8.64
CA PRO A 405 -21.93 1.95 -9.85
C PRO A 405 -22.63 3.32 -9.80
N GLY A 406 -23.90 3.35 -9.40
CA GLY A 406 -24.65 4.61 -9.27
C GLY A 406 -24.13 5.49 -8.14
N VAL A 407 -23.71 4.89 -7.02
CA VAL A 407 -23.02 5.60 -5.95
C VAL A 407 -21.71 6.22 -6.45
N TRP A 408 -20.90 5.48 -7.20
CA TRP A 408 -19.62 5.99 -7.72
C TRP A 408 -19.85 7.18 -8.67
N ALA A 409 -20.88 7.12 -9.50
CA ALA A 409 -21.28 8.25 -10.33
C ALA A 409 -21.68 9.48 -9.47
N ALA A 410 -22.53 9.27 -8.46
CA ALA A 410 -22.96 10.32 -7.54
C ALA A 410 -21.80 10.93 -6.73
N LEU A 411 -20.90 10.10 -6.21
CA LEU A 411 -19.69 10.54 -5.52
C LEU A 411 -18.80 11.39 -6.44
N THR A 412 -18.66 10.99 -7.71
CA THR A 412 -17.85 11.73 -8.70
C THR A 412 -18.43 13.11 -8.99
N LEU A 413 -19.75 13.23 -9.06
CA LEU A 413 -20.46 14.50 -9.16
C LEU A 413 -20.33 15.34 -7.88
N ALA A 414 -20.52 14.71 -6.71
CA ALA A 414 -20.39 15.38 -5.42
C ALA A 414 -18.99 15.97 -5.22
N ARG A 415 -17.91 15.26 -5.60
CA ARG A 415 -16.53 15.77 -5.60
C ARG A 415 -16.34 17.03 -6.46
N ARG A 416 -17.19 17.22 -7.48
CA ARG A 416 -17.23 18.38 -8.38
C ARG A 416 -18.20 19.48 -7.92
N GLY A 417 -18.72 19.39 -6.70
CA GLY A 417 -19.60 20.40 -6.13
C GLY A 417 -21.09 20.20 -6.41
N HIS A 418 -21.51 19.11 -7.06
CA HIS A 418 -22.93 18.79 -7.22
C HIS A 418 -23.53 18.29 -5.89
N LYS A 419 -23.95 19.24 -5.07
CA LYS A 419 -24.42 19.02 -3.70
C LYS A 419 -25.60 18.06 -3.59
N ASP A 420 -26.50 18.07 -4.56
CA ASP A 420 -27.71 17.23 -4.56
C ASP A 420 -27.38 15.73 -4.68
N GLU A 421 -26.18 15.40 -5.19
CA GLU A 421 -25.72 14.02 -5.38
C GLU A 421 -25.14 13.40 -4.09
N VAL A 422 -24.89 14.20 -3.05
CA VAL A 422 -24.32 13.69 -1.79
C VAL A 422 -25.23 12.65 -1.15
N ALA A 423 -26.55 12.87 -1.17
CA ALA A 423 -27.51 11.91 -0.61
C ALA A 423 -27.42 10.54 -1.30
N ARG A 424 -27.27 10.51 -2.63
CA ARG A 424 -27.07 9.27 -3.39
C ARG A 424 -25.71 8.63 -3.10
N ALA A 425 -24.65 9.43 -2.98
CA ALA A 425 -23.32 8.93 -2.63
C ALA A 425 -23.28 8.31 -1.22
N LEU A 426 -24.07 8.82 -0.27
CA LEU A 426 -24.18 8.26 1.09
C LEU A 426 -24.78 6.84 1.08
N GLU A 427 -25.56 6.45 0.08
CA GLU A 427 -26.21 5.14 0.02
C GLU A 427 -25.23 3.96 -0.04
N VAL A 428 -23.92 4.21 -0.24
CA VAL A 428 -22.87 3.20 -0.05
C VAL A 428 -22.77 2.68 1.39
N PHE A 429 -23.35 3.38 2.35
CA PHE A 429 -23.44 2.92 3.74
C PHE A 429 -24.74 2.15 4.02
N ARG A 430 -25.60 1.95 3.02
CA ARG A 430 -26.80 1.13 3.16
C ARG A 430 -26.37 -0.31 3.46
N GLU A 431 -26.95 -0.90 4.49
CA GLU A 431 -26.70 -2.31 4.80
C GLU A 431 -27.12 -3.17 3.61
N LEU A 432 -26.19 -3.99 3.10
CA LEU A 432 -26.50 -4.96 2.06
C LEU A 432 -27.34 -6.10 2.65
N PRO A 433 -28.37 -6.60 1.92
CA PRO A 433 -29.11 -7.80 2.31
C PRO A 433 -28.18 -8.95 2.69
N LYS A 434 -28.59 -9.83 3.61
CA LYS A 434 -27.73 -10.93 4.10
C LYS A 434 -27.22 -11.83 2.97
N GLU A 435 -28.01 -11.98 1.92
CA GLU A 435 -27.71 -12.76 0.71
C GLU A 435 -26.68 -12.08 -0.20
N GLN A 436 -26.50 -10.76 -0.03
CA GLN A 436 -25.49 -9.92 -0.70
C GLN A 436 -24.35 -9.53 0.24
N LYS A 437 -24.37 -9.99 1.50
CA LYS A 437 -23.19 -9.98 2.37
C LYS A 437 -22.23 -11.02 1.80
N ILE A 438 -21.53 -10.65 0.73
CA ILE A 438 -20.33 -11.33 0.28
C ILE A 438 -19.50 -11.56 1.55
N GLU A 439 -19.07 -12.80 1.79
CA GLU A 439 -18.21 -13.12 2.93
C GLU A 439 -17.10 -12.06 2.97
N ARG A 440 -17.14 -11.20 4.00
CA ARG A 440 -16.33 -9.97 4.06
C ARG A 440 -14.82 -10.25 4.19
N GLY A 441 -14.41 -11.51 4.09
CA GLY A 441 -13.02 -11.94 3.97
C GLY A 441 -12.65 -12.15 2.50
N GLY A 442 -12.05 -11.15 1.86
CA GLY A 442 -11.56 -11.27 0.49
C GLY A 442 -11.48 -9.95 -0.27
N MET A 443 -10.94 -9.99 -1.49
CA MET A 443 -10.87 -8.84 -2.42
C MET A 443 -12.24 -8.34 -2.91
N ALA A 444 -13.31 -9.11 -2.69
CA ALA A 444 -14.66 -8.71 -3.07
C ALA A 444 -15.23 -7.64 -2.11
N GLY A 445 -15.89 -6.64 -2.67
CA GLY A 445 -16.35 -5.48 -1.91
C GLY A 445 -15.25 -4.49 -1.55
N VAL A 446 -14.02 -4.67 -2.05
CA VAL A 446 -12.97 -3.66 -1.97
C VAL A 446 -13.42 -2.34 -2.63
N PRO A 447 -14.01 -2.33 -3.85
CA PRO A 447 -14.56 -1.11 -4.44
C PRO A 447 -15.60 -0.45 -3.54
N HIS A 448 -16.53 -1.22 -2.98
CA HIS A 448 -17.53 -0.74 -2.01
C HIS A 448 -16.88 -0.02 -0.81
N ARG A 449 -15.95 -0.69 -0.12
CA ARG A 449 -15.24 -0.11 1.05
C ARG A 449 -14.41 1.11 0.66
N ASN A 450 -13.84 1.11 -0.54
CA ASN A 450 -13.12 2.26 -1.05
C ASN A 450 -14.05 3.44 -1.33
N LEU A 451 -15.25 3.21 -1.87
CA LEU A 451 -16.27 4.24 -2.06
C LEU A 451 -16.73 4.82 -0.72
N GLN A 452 -17.02 3.99 0.29
CA GLN A 452 -17.34 4.44 1.66
C GLN A 452 -16.26 5.40 2.20
N LYS A 453 -14.99 4.98 2.10
CA LYS A 453 -13.86 5.78 2.56
C LYS A 453 -13.69 7.09 1.78
N ARG A 454 -13.90 7.08 0.47
CA ARG A 454 -13.86 8.30 -0.37
C ARG A 454 -14.98 9.27 0.00
N VAL A 455 -16.17 8.76 0.31
CA VAL A 455 -17.28 9.58 0.84
C VAL A 455 -16.87 10.23 2.17
N LEU A 456 -16.28 9.47 3.11
CA LEU A 456 -15.82 10.04 4.39
C LEU A 456 -14.77 11.13 4.22
N VAL A 457 -13.79 10.91 3.32
CA VAL A 457 -12.77 11.93 2.99
C VAL A 457 -13.43 13.19 2.42
N LEU A 458 -14.39 13.05 1.51
CA LEU A 458 -15.14 14.18 0.95
C LEU A 458 -15.87 14.93 2.06
N LEU A 459 -16.67 14.24 2.88
CA LEU A 459 -17.46 14.87 3.93
C LEU A 459 -16.58 15.52 5.00
N SER A 460 -15.45 14.91 5.35
CA SER A 460 -14.51 15.45 6.33
C SER A 460 -13.85 16.76 5.87
N ASN A 461 -13.37 16.81 4.63
CA ASN A 461 -12.86 18.05 4.05
C ASN A 461 -13.95 19.13 3.95
N SER A 462 -15.15 18.73 3.53
CA SER A 462 -16.28 19.64 3.39
C SER A 462 -16.72 20.20 4.76
N ALA A 463 -16.69 19.38 5.82
CA ALA A 463 -16.96 19.79 7.19
C ALA A 463 -15.93 20.81 7.69
N GLN A 464 -14.64 20.51 7.48
CA GLN A 464 -13.54 21.40 7.84
C GLN A 464 -13.66 22.76 7.16
N ALA A 465 -13.97 22.79 5.86
CA ALA A 465 -14.14 24.02 5.10
C ALA A 465 -15.37 24.83 5.52
N GLY A 466 -16.47 24.14 5.86
CA GLY A 466 -17.69 24.74 6.40
C GLY A 466 -17.64 25.10 7.88
N ALA A 467 -16.50 24.88 8.55
CA ALA A 467 -16.32 25.06 10.00
C ALA A 467 -17.42 24.36 10.84
N VAL A 468 -17.81 23.14 10.44
CA VAL A 468 -18.74 22.28 11.18
C VAL A 468 -18.02 21.04 11.70
N PRO A 469 -18.52 20.39 12.78
CA PRO A 469 -17.92 19.14 13.26
C PRO A 469 -17.91 18.06 12.17
N PRO A 470 -16.82 17.27 12.04
CA PRO A 470 -16.78 16.17 11.09
C PRO A 470 -17.87 15.13 11.40
N PRO A 471 -18.36 14.39 10.39
CA PRO A 471 -19.31 13.32 10.63
C PRO A 471 -18.66 12.20 11.45
N THR A 472 -19.41 11.65 12.40
CA THR A 472 -19.02 10.46 13.16
C THR A 472 -19.83 9.27 12.69
N LEU A 473 -19.16 8.17 12.40
CA LEU A 473 -19.85 6.92 12.08
C LEU A 473 -20.45 6.32 13.35
N ALA A 474 -21.68 5.80 13.23
CA ALA A 474 -22.25 4.96 14.28
C ALA A 474 -21.43 3.67 14.41
N GLU A 475 -21.28 3.19 15.65
CA GLU A 475 -20.64 1.89 15.93
C GLU A 475 -21.42 0.74 15.30
N ASP A 476 -22.75 0.85 15.31
CA ASP A 476 -23.66 -0.06 14.63
C ASP A 476 -23.70 0.26 13.13
N GLU A 477 -23.14 -0.63 12.31
CA GLU A 477 -23.09 -0.49 10.85
C GLU A 477 -24.47 -0.24 10.23
N ALA A 478 -25.53 -0.87 10.77
CA ALA A 478 -26.89 -0.71 10.27
C ALA A 478 -27.41 0.75 10.41
N LYS A 479 -26.79 1.54 11.30
CA LYS A 479 -27.15 2.94 11.57
C LYS A 479 -26.20 3.94 10.92
N GLN A 480 -25.14 3.50 10.24
CA GLN A 480 -24.15 4.40 9.65
C GLN A 480 -24.76 5.31 8.58
N LEU A 481 -25.59 4.76 7.69
CA LEU A 481 -26.29 5.55 6.67
C LEU A 481 -27.16 6.64 7.32
N ASP A 482 -28.01 6.25 8.27
CA ASP A 482 -28.93 7.18 8.93
C ASP A 482 -28.18 8.30 9.67
N SER A 483 -27.09 7.95 10.38
CA SER A 483 -26.23 8.92 11.05
C SER A 483 -25.65 9.94 10.07
N LEU A 484 -25.10 9.47 8.93
CA LEU A 484 -24.52 10.35 7.92
C LEU A 484 -25.56 11.22 7.21
N VAL A 485 -26.74 10.67 6.92
CA VAL A 485 -27.86 11.42 6.32
C VAL A 485 -28.35 12.50 7.28
N GLN A 486 -28.49 12.20 8.57
CA GLN A 486 -28.86 13.19 9.59
C GLN A 486 -27.81 14.28 9.72
N TRP A 487 -26.53 13.92 9.74
CA TRP A 487 -25.43 14.88 9.73
C TRP A 487 -25.49 15.79 8.51
N TRP A 488 -25.66 15.21 7.31
CA TRP A 488 -25.76 15.97 6.07
C TRP A 488 -26.95 16.94 6.09
N LYS A 489 -28.15 16.48 6.46
CA LYS A 489 -29.34 17.35 6.57
C LYS A 489 -29.11 18.52 7.52
N LYS A 490 -28.44 18.29 8.65
CA LYS A 490 -28.15 19.31 9.66
C LYS A 490 -27.13 20.36 9.19
N HIS A 491 -26.16 19.95 8.37
CA HIS A 491 -25.00 20.78 8.05
C HIS A 491 -24.92 21.22 6.58
N ALA A 492 -25.78 20.67 5.71
CA ALA A 492 -25.71 20.89 4.26
C ALA A 492 -25.63 22.37 3.91
N GLU A 493 -26.43 23.25 4.49
CA GLU A 493 -26.42 24.69 4.19
C GLU A 493 -25.05 25.37 4.40
N LYS A 494 -24.25 24.89 5.35
CA LYS A 494 -22.93 25.44 5.68
C LYS A 494 -21.79 24.74 4.94
N VAL A 495 -22.08 23.62 4.29
CA VAL A 495 -21.10 22.72 3.71
C VAL A 495 -21.22 22.73 2.19
N THR A 496 -20.09 22.94 1.53
CA THR A 496 -19.95 22.70 0.08
C THR A 496 -19.06 21.48 -0.10
N PRO A 497 -19.47 20.46 -0.88
CA PRO A 497 -18.63 19.31 -1.18
C PRO A 497 -17.27 19.76 -1.73
N GLN A 498 -16.20 19.38 -1.04
CA GLN A 498 -14.84 19.77 -1.39
C GLN A 498 -13.91 18.56 -1.43
N ASP A 499 -13.40 18.26 -2.62
CA ASP A 499 -12.26 17.36 -2.78
C ASP A 499 -11.00 18.17 -3.15
N PRO A 500 -10.11 18.44 -2.19
CA PRO A 500 -8.92 19.23 -2.44
C PRO A 500 -7.89 18.51 -3.32
N TRP A 501 -8.08 17.22 -3.58
CA TRP A 501 -7.19 16.41 -4.42
C TRP A 501 -7.63 16.39 -5.89
N LEU A 502 -8.86 16.78 -6.19
CA LEU A 502 -9.47 16.61 -7.51
C LEU A 502 -8.64 17.28 -8.62
N ASN A 503 -8.22 18.53 -8.44
CA ASN A 503 -7.43 19.26 -9.44
C ASN A 503 -6.10 18.56 -9.78
N LEU A 504 -5.48 17.91 -8.80
CA LEU A 504 -4.24 17.16 -9.01
C LEU A 504 -4.52 15.86 -9.77
N LEU A 505 -5.58 15.16 -9.40
CA LEU A 505 -6.01 13.91 -10.01
C LEU A 505 -6.48 14.11 -11.46
N GLU A 506 -7.13 15.23 -11.76
CA GLU A 506 -7.51 15.66 -13.10
C GLU A 506 -6.30 15.85 -14.01
N LYS A 507 -5.23 16.50 -13.50
CA LYS A 507 -3.96 16.64 -14.24
C LYS A 507 -3.31 15.30 -14.54
N GLN A 508 -3.47 14.32 -13.66
CA GLN A 508 -2.99 12.95 -13.83
C GLN A 508 -3.95 12.08 -14.66
N LYS A 509 -5.14 12.58 -14.96
CA LYS A 509 -6.25 11.84 -15.59
C LYS A 509 -6.51 10.49 -14.92
N VAL A 510 -6.57 10.49 -13.59
CA VAL A 510 -6.83 9.31 -12.73
C VAL A 510 -7.94 9.64 -11.71
N ASP A 511 -8.85 8.70 -11.43
CA ASP A 511 -9.95 8.90 -10.46
C ASP A 511 -9.54 8.84 -8.99
#